data_AF-A0A1Q5UKB9-F1
#
_entry.id   AF-A0A1Q5UKB9-F1
#
_cell.length_a   1.000
_cell.length_b   1.000
_cell.length_c   1.000
_cell.angle_alpha   90.00
_cell.angle_beta   90.00
_cell.angle_gamma   90.00
#
_symmetry.space_group_name_H-M   'P 1'
#
loop_
_entity.id
_entity.type
_entity.pdbx_description
1 polymer ?
#
loop_
_entity_poly.entity_id
_entity_poly.type
_entity_poly.pdbx_seq_one_letter_code
_entity_poly.pdbx_strand_id
1 'polypeptide(L)'
;MTAPLTNRARSTYRALLRELPRGRHTTPSPLHQRLRVIFRSQEQTPSTPSAPTPSHTSSVASSTQPIAFSIPSSEEERALRIQEAEQLAQYAKAQRTYTELLERYNPGMNMEEEERIRLTARRVGFDLPELHNPEEGGNQNPKE
;
A
#
# COMPACT_ATOMS: atom_id res chain seq x y z
N MET A 1 5.33 29.82 14.78
CA MET A 1 6.17 28.61 14.88
C MET A 1 5.67 27.44 13.99
N THR A 2 4.99 27.71 12.86
CA THR A 2 4.33 26.68 12.04
C THR A 2 5.17 26.14 10.86
N ALA A 3 6.23 26.86 10.47
CA ALA A 3 7.15 26.48 9.40
C ALA A 3 7.88 25.11 9.55
N PRO A 4 8.34 24.68 10.74
CA PRO A 4 9.01 23.37 10.85
C PRO A 4 8.05 22.20 10.57
N LEU A 5 6.78 22.33 10.98
CA LEU A 5 5.76 21.30 10.77
C LEU A 5 5.37 21.17 9.28
N THR A 6 5.36 22.28 8.53
CA THR A 6 5.09 22.21 7.08
C THR A 6 6.24 21.57 6.30
N ASN A 7 7.48 21.82 6.69
CA ASN A 7 8.65 21.17 6.09
C ASN A 7 8.67 19.66 6.38
N ARG A 8 8.35 19.27 7.62
CA ARG A 8 8.19 17.86 8.01
C ARG A 8 7.07 17.19 7.20
N ALA A 9 5.89 17.79 7.12
CA ALA A 9 4.79 17.25 6.31
C ALA A 9 5.16 17.07 4.82
N ARG A 10 5.96 18.00 4.25
CA ARG A 10 6.43 17.90 2.86
C ARG A 10 7.46 16.79 2.66
N SER A 11 8.37 16.59 3.60
CA SER A 11 9.38 15.53 3.49
C SER A 11 8.76 14.14 3.62
N THR A 12 7.81 13.96 4.55
CA THR A 12 7.09 12.69 4.78
C THR A 12 6.21 12.33 3.60
N TYR A 13 5.48 13.31 3.06
CA TYR A 13 4.71 13.15 1.82
C TYR A 13 5.58 12.66 0.66
N ARG A 14 6.77 13.26 0.48
CA ARG A 14 7.71 12.83 -0.58
C ARG A 14 8.29 11.44 -0.32
N ALA A 15 8.50 11.06 0.94
CA ALA A 15 8.94 9.71 1.29
C ALA A 15 7.88 8.68 0.88
N LEU A 16 6.61 8.88 1.25
CA LEU A 16 5.51 8.01 0.84
C LEU A 16 5.38 7.89 -0.68
N LEU A 17 5.49 9.01 -1.40
CA LEU A 17 5.45 8.99 -2.87
C LEU A 17 6.63 8.24 -3.51
N ARG A 18 7.76 8.08 -2.83
CA ARG A 18 8.91 7.33 -3.35
C ARG A 18 8.73 5.82 -3.19
N GLU A 19 8.03 5.40 -2.13
CA GLU A 19 7.77 3.98 -1.84
C GLU A 19 6.59 3.41 -2.63
N LEU A 20 5.70 4.27 -3.15
CA LEU A 20 4.67 3.83 -4.09
C LEU A 20 5.32 3.29 -5.38
N PRO A 21 4.84 2.16 -5.92
CA PRO A 21 5.29 1.66 -7.21
C PRO A 21 5.24 2.80 -8.23
N ARG A 22 6.40 3.17 -8.79
CA ARG A 22 6.49 4.24 -9.78
C ARG A 22 5.85 3.76 -11.09
N GLY A 23 4.53 3.79 -11.15
CA GLY A 23 3.83 3.72 -12.42
C GLY A 23 4.23 4.92 -13.26
N ARG A 24 4.49 4.71 -14.56
CA ARG A 24 4.68 5.78 -15.54
C ARG A 24 3.35 6.49 -15.76
N HIS A 25 2.95 7.33 -14.81
CA HIS A 25 1.76 8.14 -14.92
C HIS A 25 2.17 9.52 -15.41
N THR A 26 1.98 9.78 -16.69
CA THR A 26 2.22 11.11 -17.29
C THR A 26 1.24 12.15 -16.74
N THR A 27 0.06 11.71 -16.29
CA THR A 27 -0.95 12.50 -15.60
C THR A 27 -1.04 12.11 -14.13
N PRO A 28 -1.11 13.07 -13.19
CA PRO A 28 -1.32 12.76 -11.78
C PRO A 28 -2.62 11.98 -11.57
N SER A 29 -2.60 10.94 -10.73
CA SER A 29 -3.81 10.15 -10.46
C SER A 29 -4.94 11.00 -9.89
N PRO A 30 -6.21 10.61 -10.05
CA PRO A 30 -7.36 11.31 -9.44
C PRO A 30 -7.22 11.46 -7.92
N LEU A 31 -6.61 10.47 -7.26
CA LEU A 31 -6.24 10.55 -5.84
C LEU A 31 -5.19 11.63 -5.58
N HIS A 32 -4.15 11.71 -6.42
CA HIS A 32 -3.13 12.76 -6.33
C HIS A 32 -3.72 14.16 -6.51
N GLN A 33 -4.70 14.32 -7.41
CA GLN A 33 -5.44 15.57 -7.57
C GLN A 33 -6.26 15.89 -6.32
N ARG A 34 -6.97 14.91 -5.75
CA ARG A 34 -7.74 15.08 -4.52
C ARG A 34 -6.86 15.47 -3.34
N LEU A 35 -5.71 14.80 -3.15
CA LEU A 35 -4.73 15.17 -2.12
C LEU A 35 -4.18 16.58 -2.37
N ARG A 36 -3.85 16.92 -3.62
CA ARG A 36 -3.35 18.26 -3.96
C ARG A 36 -4.37 19.35 -3.64
N VAL A 37 -5.66 19.11 -3.86
CA VAL A 37 -6.74 20.04 -3.46
C VAL A 37 -6.78 20.16 -1.94
N ILE A 38 -6.85 19.05 -1.21
CA ILE A 38 -6.90 19.05 0.28
C ILE A 38 -5.75 19.86 0.88
N PHE A 39 -4.55 19.73 0.32
CA PHE A 39 -3.36 20.46 0.80
C PHE A 39 -3.21 21.88 0.24
N ARG A 40 -3.90 22.25 -0.84
CA ARG A 40 -3.83 23.59 -1.48
C ARG A 40 -4.95 24.54 -1.03
N SER A 41 -6.09 24.03 -0.59
CA SER A 41 -7.26 24.84 -0.18
C SER A 41 -7.06 25.73 1.06
N GLN A 42 -5.87 25.79 1.67
CA GLN A 42 -5.59 26.65 2.83
C GLN A 42 -4.96 28.02 2.49
N GLU A 43 -4.88 28.43 1.23
CA GLU A 43 -4.27 29.74 0.86
C GLU A 43 -5.24 30.76 0.20
N GLN A 44 -6.56 30.65 0.38
CA GLN A 44 -7.47 31.67 -0.16
C GLN A 44 -8.19 32.47 0.94
N THR A 45 -7.46 33.42 1.53
CA THR A 45 -8.02 34.66 2.03
C THR A 45 -7.62 35.80 1.09
N PRO A 46 -8.54 36.19 0.19
CA PRO A 46 -8.85 37.61 0.10
C PRO A 46 -10.36 37.81 0.15
N SER A 47 -10.76 38.63 1.12
CA SER A 47 -12.09 39.20 1.30
C SER A 47 -12.69 39.77 0.01
N THR A 48 -13.86 39.27 -0.40
CA THR A 48 -14.87 40.02 -1.17
C THR A 48 -16.21 39.28 -1.10
N PRO A 49 -17.32 39.93 -0.68
CA PRO A 49 -18.61 39.25 -0.48
C PRO A 49 -19.43 39.23 -1.77
N SER A 50 -19.78 38.04 -2.26
CA SER A 50 -21.05 37.78 -2.95
C SER A 50 -21.27 36.26 -3.13
N ALA A 51 -22.37 35.79 -2.56
CA ALA A 51 -22.98 34.46 -2.69
C ALA A 51 -23.42 34.16 -4.16
N PRO A 52 -23.84 32.93 -4.56
CA PRO A 52 -24.33 31.83 -3.73
C PRO A 52 -23.69 30.44 -3.96
N THR A 53 -23.99 29.60 -2.97
CA THR A 53 -23.69 28.19 -2.75
C THR A 53 -24.17 27.24 -3.85
N PRO A 54 -23.56 26.06 -3.97
CA PRO A 54 -24.36 24.88 -3.67
C PRO A 54 -23.80 24.04 -2.51
N SER A 55 -24.73 23.73 -1.63
CA SER A 55 -24.66 22.92 -0.43
C SER A 55 -24.50 21.45 -0.79
N HIS A 56 -23.44 20.80 -0.32
CA HIS A 56 -23.46 19.37 -0.04
C HIS A 56 -22.84 19.12 1.34
N THR A 57 -23.74 19.18 2.32
CA THR A 57 -23.85 18.33 3.49
C THR A 57 -22.89 17.13 3.51
N SER A 58 -22.01 17.12 4.51
CA SER A 58 -22.03 16.06 5.51
C SER A 58 -21.16 16.45 6.71
N SER A 59 -21.82 17.11 7.65
CA SER A 59 -21.55 16.98 9.07
C SER A 59 -21.83 15.53 9.46
N VAL A 60 -20.80 14.79 9.88
CA VAL A 60 -20.95 13.59 10.70
C VAL A 60 -20.10 13.80 11.93
N ALA A 61 -20.77 14.14 13.02
CA ALA A 61 -20.21 14.22 14.34
C ALA A 61 -20.05 12.80 14.94
N SER A 62 -18.98 12.68 15.73
CA SER A 62 -18.85 11.79 16.90
C SER A 62 -18.97 10.28 16.71
N SER A 63 -17.82 9.63 16.49
CA SER A 63 -17.52 8.30 17.04
C SER A 63 -16.03 8.16 17.30
N THR A 64 -15.66 7.66 18.48
CA THR A 64 -14.33 7.58 19.11
C THR A 64 -13.33 6.64 18.40
N GLN A 65 -13.15 6.78 17.09
CA GLN A 65 -12.02 6.20 16.37
C GLN A 65 -11.59 7.17 15.27
N PRO A 66 -10.30 7.51 15.15
CA PRO A 66 -9.84 8.39 14.08
C PRO A 66 -10.06 7.67 12.74
N ILE A 67 -11.07 8.11 12.00
CA ILE A 67 -11.30 7.65 10.62
C ILE A 67 -10.00 7.96 9.84
N ALA A 68 -9.45 6.97 9.13
CA ALA A 68 -8.12 7.00 8.51
C ALA A 68 -7.88 8.13 7.48
N PHE A 69 -8.92 8.93 7.17
CA PHE A 69 -8.88 10.01 6.18
C PHE A 69 -9.54 11.31 6.64
N SER A 70 -9.72 11.52 7.95
CA SER A 70 -10.24 12.78 8.46
C SER A 70 -9.20 13.91 8.38
N ILE A 71 -9.65 15.11 8.04
CA ILE A 71 -8.81 16.32 8.05
C ILE A 71 -8.59 16.69 9.53
N PRO A 72 -7.34 16.77 10.03
CA PRO A 72 -7.08 17.14 11.41
C PRO A 72 -7.58 18.55 11.66
N SER A 73 -8.33 18.72 12.75
CA SER A 73 -8.94 19.99 13.14
C SER A 73 -8.04 20.80 14.08
N SER A 74 -7.18 20.11 14.84
CA SER A 74 -6.19 20.68 15.77
C SER A 74 -4.75 20.53 15.26
N GLU A 75 -3.86 21.44 15.69
CA GLU A 75 -2.41 21.36 15.38
C GLU A 75 -1.75 20.13 16.03
N GLU A 76 -2.22 19.72 17.21
CA GLU A 76 -1.73 18.52 17.89
C GLU A 76 -2.10 17.25 17.11
N GLU A 77 -3.36 17.17 16.65
CA GLU A 77 -3.82 16.09 15.77
C GLU A 77 -2.98 16.04 14.49
N ARG A 78 -2.67 17.21 13.92
CA ARG A 78 -1.84 17.31 12.73
C ARG A 78 -0.42 16.80 12.95
N ALA A 79 0.19 17.08 14.11
CA ALA A 79 1.50 16.56 14.46
C ALA A 79 1.48 15.03 14.61
N LEU A 80 0.44 14.47 15.24
CA LEU A 80 0.24 13.02 15.36
C LEU A 80 0.08 12.35 13.99
N ARG A 81 -0.72 12.95 13.09
CA ARG A 81 -0.89 12.46 11.70
C ARG A 81 0.43 12.45 10.93
N ILE A 82 1.28 13.45 11.12
CA ILE A 82 2.60 13.49 10.48
C ILE A 82 3.49 12.36 11.02
N GLN A 83 3.47 12.08 12.32
CA GLN A 83 4.23 10.98 12.92
C GLN A 83 3.72 9.61 12.44
N GLU A 84 2.41 9.42 12.36
CA GLU A 84 1.80 8.21 11.79
C GLU A 84 2.27 8.01 10.33
N ALA A 85 2.25 9.07 9.52
CA ALA A 85 2.71 9.03 8.14
C ALA A 85 4.22 8.68 8.03
N GLU A 86 5.05 9.11 8.97
CA GLU A 86 6.47 8.72 9.05
C GLU A 86 6.64 7.24 9.31
N GLN A 87 5.89 6.70 10.27
CA GLN A 87 5.90 5.28 10.58
C GLN A 87 5.49 4.44 9.36
N LEU A 88 4.45 4.87 8.64
CA LEU A 88 4.02 4.23 7.40
C LEU A 88 5.08 4.30 6.30
N ALA A 89 5.75 5.44 6.13
CA ALA A 89 6.83 5.56 5.16
C ALA A 89 7.99 4.62 5.47
N GLN A 90 8.35 4.48 6.75
CA GLN A 90 9.37 3.55 7.19
C GLN A 90 8.95 2.08 6.98
N TYR A 91 7.71 1.74 7.29
CA TYR A 91 7.15 0.42 7.03
C TYR A 91 7.14 0.06 5.54
N ALA A 92 6.71 0.98 4.66
CA ALA A 92 6.68 0.76 3.22
C ALA A 92 8.09 0.49 2.65
N LYS A 93 9.09 1.26 3.11
CA LYS A 93 10.50 1.02 2.78
C LYS A 93 10.97 -0.36 3.26
N ALA A 94 10.62 -0.74 4.49
CA ALA A 94 10.97 -2.05 5.04
C ALA A 94 10.33 -3.19 4.24
N GLN A 95 9.07 -3.04 3.82
CA GLN A 95 8.35 -4.03 3.02
C GLN A 95 9.05 -4.29 1.69
N ARG A 96 9.49 -3.23 1.01
CA ARG A 96 10.29 -3.38 -0.23
C ARG A 96 11.57 -4.16 0.02
N THR A 97 12.33 -3.80 1.05
CA THR A 97 13.57 -4.52 1.38
C THR A 97 13.31 -5.98 1.75
N TYR A 98 12.20 -6.26 2.43
CA TYR A 98 11.78 -7.61 2.77
C TYR A 98 11.47 -8.44 1.52
N THR A 99 10.73 -7.88 0.55
CA THR A 99 10.48 -8.54 -0.73
C THR A 99 11.79 -8.84 -1.47
N GLU A 100 12.71 -7.88 -1.55
CA GLU A 100 14.02 -8.08 -2.18
C GLU A 100 14.87 -9.16 -1.47
N LEU A 101 14.80 -9.24 -0.14
CA LEU A 101 15.46 -10.28 0.66
C LEU A 101 14.83 -11.66 0.40
N LEU A 102 13.50 -11.73 0.40
CA LEU A 102 12.76 -12.96 0.19
C LEU A 102 13.09 -13.57 -1.18
N GLU A 103 13.13 -12.75 -2.23
CA GLU A 103 13.48 -13.19 -3.59
C GLU A 103 14.92 -13.74 -3.69
N ARG A 104 15.88 -13.16 -2.96
CA ARG A 104 17.30 -13.58 -3.03
C ARG A 104 17.60 -14.81 -2.21
N TYR A 105 17.05 -14.88 -1.01
CA TYR A 105 17.37 -15.93 -0.06
C TYR A 105 16.40 -17.12 -0.16
N ASN A 106 15.24 -16.94 -0.77
CA ASN A 106 14.30 -18.01 -1.06
C ASN A 106 13.93 -18.08 -2.56
N PRO A 107 14.91 -18.30 -3.46
CA PRO A 107 14.66 -18.39 -4.91
C PRO A 107 13.78 -19.59 -5.30
N GLY A 108 13.64 -20.58 -4.41
CA GLY A 108 12.78 -21.75 -4.59
C GLY A 108 11.38 -21.59 -3.99
N MET A 109 10.99 -20.40 -3.52
CA MET A 109 9.68 -20.18 -2.91
C MET A 109 8.51 -20.44 -3.88
N ASN A 110 8.73 -20.18 -5.17
CA ASN A 110 7.71 -20.33 -6.20
C ASN A 110 7.75 -21.72 -6.87
N MET A 111 8.63 -22.63 -6.45
CA MET A 111 8.77 -23.96 -7.04
C MET A 111 8.33 -25.00 -6.02
N GLU A 112 7.36 -25.83 -6.41
CA GLU A 112 6.87 -26.90 -5.55
C GLU A 112 7.99 -27.90 -5.24
N GLU A 113 7.91 -28.53 -4.07
CA GLU A 113 8.94 -29.46 -3.61
C GLU A 113 9.14 -30.63 -4.59
N GLU A 114 8.06 -31.14 -5.19
CA GLU A 114 8.12 -32.19 -6.21
C GLU A 114 8.93 -31.77 -7.44
N GLU A 115 8.71 -30.56 -7.95
CA GLU A 115 9.45 -30.03 -9.09
C GLU A 115 10.94 -29.83 -8.76
N ARG A 116 11.25 -29.43 -7.52
CA ARG A 116 12.63 -29.37 -7.01
C ARG A 116 13.30 -30.73 -7.00
N ILE A 117 12.60 -31.75 -6.52
CA ILE A 117 13.13 -33.12 -6.48
C ILE A 117 13.33 -33.63 -7.91
N ARG A 118 12.35 -33.44 -8.81
CA ARG A 118 12.46 -33.82 -10.23
C ARG A 118 13.64 -33.15 -10.94
N LEU A 119 13.84 -31.84 -10.76
CA LEU A 119 14.97 -31.13 -11.39
C LEU A 119 16.32 -31.56 -10.82
N THR A 120 16.39 -31.85 -9.53
CA THR A 120 17.62 -32.34 -8.88
C THR A 120 17.94 -33.78 -9.33
N ALA A 121 16.91 -34.61 -9.46
CA ALA A 121 17.02 -35.97 -10.01
C ALA A 121 17.49 -35.95 -11.47
N ARG A 122 16.89 -35.11 -12.32
CA ARG A 122 17.32 -34.95 -13.72
C ARG A 122 18.77 -34.46 -13.83
N ARG A 123 19.22 -33.62 -12.91
CA ARG A 123 20.62 -33.15 -12.85
C ARG A 123 21.62 -34.31 -12.70
N VAL A 124 21.22 -35.42 -12.09
CA VAL A 124 22.03 -36.65 -11.95
C VAL A 124 21.68 -37.72 -12.99
N GLY A 125 20.84 -37.40 -13.98
CA GLY A 125 20.38 -38.34 -15.00
C GLY A 125 19.36 -39.37 -14.50
N PHE A 126 18.70 -39.07 -13.37
CA PHE A 126 17.66 -39.92 -12.80
C PHE A 126 16.29 -39.29 -13.05
N ASP A 127 15.35 -40.04 -13.62
CA ASP A 127 13.96 -39.59 -13.77
C ASP A 127 13.14 -40.09 -12.58
N LEU A 128 12.55 -39.14 -11.84
CA LEU A 128 11.75 -39.42 -10.67
C LEU A 128 10.38 -39.98 -11.09
N PRO A 129 9.96 -41.16 -10.58
CA PRO A 129 8.64 -41.71 -10.87
C PRO A 129 7.53 -40.82 -10.32
N GLU A 130 6.35 -40.92 -10.92
CA GLU A 130 5.14 -40.23 -10.43
C GLU A 130 4.83 -40.69 -9.01
N LEU A 131 4.83 -39.75 -8.07
CA LEU A 131 4.40 -39.99 -6.71
C LEU A 131 2.89 -40.18 -6.71
N HIS A 132 2.41 -41.22 -6.03
CA HIS A 132 0.99 -41.48 -5.89
C HIS A 132 0.33 -40.32 -5.12
N ASN A 133 -0.48 -39.52 -5.81
CA ASN A 133 -1.32 -38.50 -5.20
C ASN A 133 -2.55 -39.17 -4.58
N PRO A 134 -2.72 -39.14 -3.24
CA PRO A 134 -3.85 -39.80 -2.58
C PRO A 134 -5.21 -39.20 -2.96
N GLU A 135 -5.23 -37.99 -3.51
CA GLU A 135 -6.44 -37.27 -3.93
C GLU A 135 -7.02 -37.75 -5.28
N GLU A 136 -6.26 -38.52 -6.08
CA GLU A 136 -6.71 -38.98 -7.41
C GLU A 136 -7.32 -40.41 -7.41
N GLY A 137 -7.26 -41.14 -6.29
CA GLY A 137 -7.69 -42.55 -6.21
C GLY A 137 -9.18 -42.82 -5.95
N GLY A 138 -10.02 -41.78 -5.83
CA GLY A 138 -11.36 -41.91 -5.23
C GLY A 138 -12.55 -42.15 -6.15
N ASN A 139 -12.41 -42.17 -7.49
CA ASN A 139 -13.58 -42.24 -8.38
C ASN A 139 -13.43 -43.26 -9.52
N GLN A 140 -13.20 -44.52 -9.17
CA GLN A 140 -13.47 -45.63 -10.09
C GLN A 140 -14.82 -46.24 -9.71
N ASN A 141 -15.87 -45.67 -10.28
CA ASN A 141 -17.22 -46.24 -10.25
C ASN A 141 -17.16 -47.59 -11.00
N PRO A 142 -17.52 -48.73 -10.38
CA PRO A 142 -17.51 -50.01 -11.09
C PRO A 142 -18.60 -49.98 -12.17
N LYS A 143 -18.20 -50.12 -13.43
CA LYS A 143 -19.14 -50.42 -14.51
C LYS A 143 -19.59 -51.87 -14.37
N GLU A 144 -20.92 -52.03 -14.35
CA GLU A 144 -21.70 -53.28 -14.28
C GLU A 144 -21.24 -54.37 -15.26
#